data_AF-A0A1H6ATV7-F1
#
_entry.id   AF-A0A1H6ATV7-F1
#
_cell.length_a   1.000
_cell.length_b   1.000
_cell.length_c   1.000
_cell.angle_alpha   90.00
_cell.angle_beta   90.00
_cell.angle_gamma   90.00
#
_symmetry.space_group_name_H-M   'P 1'
#
loop_
_entity.id
_entity.type
_entity.pdbx_description
1 polymer ?
#
loop_
_entity_poly.entity_id
_entity_poly.type
_entity_poly.pdbx_seq_one_letter_code
_entity_poly.pdbx_strand_id
1 'polypeptide(L)'
;MATPPHLSPKLVVGVGSLLLALVATWATMRTSGYPAERSLPAWPKVLGSRLRNELPRGDHLTAAWVAVALWSVAVSGLHFGGVYYNVYTTMPWWDLMTHAMGGLGVAALLAFTFRGPTLRSPVWLVPAVLAIGAGFEVYEFLFKAFWHRWSLAFYVEDTVVDLVLNTTGATVFAAATALYRSRVRSGSAAADHGGDPVGTDTD
;
A
#
# COMPACT_ATOMS: atom_id res chain seq x y z
N MET A 1 -19.87 37.24 -5.54
CA MET A 1 -18.82 36.48 -4.83
C MET A 1 -18.41 35.32 -5.72
N ALA A 2 -17.13 35.09 -5.96
CA ALA A 2 -16.68 33.93 -6.72
C ALA A 2 -16.95 32.66 -5.91
N THR A 3 -17.57 31.65 -6.52
CA THR A 3 -17.77 30.35 -5.89
C THR A 3 -16.40 29.73 -5.60
N PRO A 4 -16.13 29.28 -4.36
CA PRO A 4 -14.92 28.54 -4.04
C PRO A 4 -14.75 27.37 -5.01
N PRO A 5 -13.52 27.06 -5.46
CA PRO A 5 -13.28 25.97 -6.41
C PRO A 5 -13.78 24.61 -5.89
N HIS A 6 -13.81 24.42 -4.57
CA HIS A 6 -14.35 23.22 -3.90
C HIS A 6 -15.88 23.12 -3.93
N LEU A 7 -16.60 24.19 -4.27
CA LEU A 7 -18.06 24.20 -4.45
C LEU A 7 -18.46 24.14 -5.94
N SER A 8 -17.52 23.76 -6.81
CA SER A 8 -17.75 23.51 -8.23
C SER A 8 -18.26 22.07 -8.46
N PRO A 9 -18.67 21.70 -9.69
CA PRO A 9 -19.00 20.31 -10.03
C PRO A 9 -17.88 19.30 -9.69
N LYS A 10 -16.64 19.75 -9.53
CA LYS A 10 -15.50 18.93 -9.09
C LYS A 10 -15.60 18.43 -7.65
N LEU A 11 -16.55 18.96 -6.86
CA LEU A 11 -16.91 18.40 -5.55
C LEU A 11 -17.27 16.91 -5.63
N VAL A 12 -17.79 16.45 -6.79
CA VAL A 12 -18.07 15.03 -7.01
C VAL A 12 -16.83 14.16 -6.87
N VAL A 13 -15.64 14.66 -7.24
CA VAL A 13 -14.37 13.93 -7.09
C VAL A 13 -14.02 13.84 -5.61
N GLY A 14 -14.02 14.95 -4.87
CA GLY A 14 -13.74 14.94 -3.43
C GLY A 14 -14.71 14.07 -2.62
N VAL A 15 -16.01 14.19 -2.87
CA VAL A 15 -17.05 13.37 -2.19
C VAL A 15 -16.96 11.91 -2.64
N GLY A 16 -16.76 11.67 -3.95
CA GLY A 16 -16.61 10.33 -4.50
C GLY A 16 -15.41 9.59 -3.90
N SER A 17 -14.25 10.25 -3.82
CA SER A 17 -13.05 9.72 -3.18
C SER A 17 -13.25 9.47 -1.68
N LEU A 18 -13.97 10.34 -0.97
CA LEU A 18 -14.32 10.10 0.42
C LEU A 18 -15.20 8.85 0.59
N LEU A 19 -16.25 8.72 -0.20
CA LEU A 19 -17.13 7.54 -0.17
C LEU A 19 -16.35 6.28 -0.54
N LEU A 20 -15.48 6.35 -1.54
CA LEU A 20 -14.61 5.24 -1.93
C LEU A 20 -13.65 4.86 -0.81
N ALA A 21 -13.02 5.82 -0.13
CA ALA A 21 -12.15 5.55 1.00
C ALA A 21 -12.89 4.81 2.13
N LEU A 22 -14.13 5.21 2.42
CA LEU A 22 -14.99 4.55 3.41
C LEU A 22 -15.35 3.12 2.98
N VAL A 23 -15.78 2.92 1.73
CA VAL A 23 -16.14 1.61 1.18
C VAL A 23 -14.91 0.68 1.12
N ALA A 24 -13.77 1.19 0.67
CA ALA A 24 -12.52 0.44 0.61
C ALA A 24 -12.02 0.07 2.03
N THR A 25 -12.17 0.97 3.01
CA THR A 25 -11.90 0.66 4.42
C THR A 25 -12.81 -0.46 4.93
N TRP A 26 -14.11 -0.35 4.65
CA TRP A 26 -15.10 -1.39 4.97
C TRP A 26 -14.78 -2.75 4.33
N ALA A 27 -14.33 -2.75 3.07
CA ALA A 27 -13.92 -3.95 2.35
C ALA A 27 -12.63 -4.54 2.94
N THR A 28 -11.66 -3.68 3.29
CA THR A 28 -10.41 -4.05 3.95
C THR A 28 -10.68 -4.83 5.23
N MET A 29 -11.59 -4.32 6.08
CA MET A 29 -11.94 -4.95 7.35
C MET A 29 -12.59 -6.34 7.21
N ARG A 30 -13.15 -6.67 6.04
CA ARG A 30 -13.74 -7.99 5.74
C ARG A 30 -12.84 -8.89 4.92
N THR A 31 -11.70 -8.40 4.46
CA THR A 31 -10.81 -9.18 3.61
C THR A 31 -9.96 -10.13 4.44
N SER A 32 -9.77 -11.35 3.95
CA SER A 32 -8.92 -12.35 4.60
C SER A 32 -7.53 -11.79 4.92
N GLY A 33 -7.04 -12.08 6.13
CA GLY A 33 -5.73 -11.61 6.61
C GLY A 33 -5.73 -10.21 7.22
N TYR A 34 -6.85 -9.49 7.19
CA TYR A 34 -6.98 -8.22 7.91
C TYR A 34 -6.67 -8.41 9.41
N PRO A 35 -5.86 -7.54 10.05
CA PRO A 35 -5.47 -7.65 11.46
C PRO A 35 -6.62 -7.26 12.42
N ALA A 36 -7.74 -8.00 12.41
CA ALA A 36 -8.95 -7.67 13.20
C ALA A 36 -8.72 -7.56 14.72
N GLU A 37 -7.76 -8.33 15.25
CA GLU A 37 -7.39 -8.32 16.68
C GLU A 37 -6.62 -7.04 17.10
N ARG A 38 -6.21 -6.21 16.13
CA ARG A 38 -5.52 -4.94 16.38
C ARG A 38 -6.27 -3.82 15.70
N SER A 39 -6.97 -3.02 16.48
CA SER A 39 -7.73 -1.87 15.97
C SER A 39 -6.81 -0.90 15.20
N LEU A 40 -7.26 -0.38 14.05
CA LEU A 40 -6.55 0.63 13.25
C LEU A 40 -6.00 1.83 14.05
N PRO A 41 -6.69 2.38 15.09
CA PRO A 41 -6.14 3.45 15.93
C PRO A 41 -4.85 3.06 16.67
N ALA A 42 -4.62 1.77 16.88
CA ALA A 42 -3.40 1.27 17.52
C ALA A 42 -2.23 1.14 16.53
N TRP A 43 -2.43 1.42 15.23
CA TRP A 43 -1.39 1.25 14.21
C TRP A 43 -0.07 1.95 14.55
N PRO A 44 -0.03 3.23 14.99
CA PRO A 44 1.23 3.88 15.37
C PRO A 44 1.94 3.15 16.52
N LYS A 45 1.19 2.66 17.51
CA LYS A 45 1.73 1.87 18.62
C LYS A 45 2.27 0.53 18.14
N VAL A 46 1.57 -0.14 17.22
CA VAL A 46 2.01 -1.41 16.63
C VAL A 46 3.29 -1.22 15.81
N LEU A 47 3.33 -0.22 14.94
CA LEU A 47 4.51 0.12 14.15
C LEU A 47 5.69 0.48 15.06
N GLY A 48 5.51 1.36 16.04
CA GLY A 48 6.55 1.73 16.99
C GLY A 48 7.10 0.53 17.77
N SER A 49 6.23 -0.36 18.22
CA SER A 49 6.64 -1.61 18.87
C SER A 49 7.42 -2.54 17.93
N ARG A 50 7.02 -2.63 16.65
CA ARG A 50 7.75 -3.43 15.64
C ARG A 50 9.15 -2.88 15.45
N LEU A 51 9.28 -1.59 15.16
CA LEU A 51 10.56 -0.94 14.93
C LEU A 51 11.48 -1.09 16.15
N ARG A 52 10.97 -0.84 17.37
CA ARG A 52 11.74 -0.97 18.62
C ARG A 52 12.28 -2.39 18.83
N ASN A 53 11.51 -3.41 18.46
CA ASN A 53 11.85 -4.80 18.73
C ASN A 53 12.63 -5.48 17.59
N GLU A 54 12.48 -4.98 16.36
CA GLU A 54 13.03 -5.60 15.15
C GLU A 54 14.28 -4.88 14.65
N LEU A 55 14.38 -3.55 14.74
CA LEU A 55 15.59 -2.83 14.28
C LEU A 55 16.88 -3.27 15.00
N PRO A 56 16.91 -3.45 16.34
CA PRO A 56 18.15 -3.82 17.04
C PRO A 56 18.67 -5.23 16.74
N ARG A 57 17.90 -6.08 16.04
CA ARG A 57 18.26 -7.48 15.79
C ARG A 57 19.43 -7.64 14.82
N GLY A 58 19.63 -6.67 13.92
CA GLY A 58 20.66 -6.73 12.89
C GLY A 58 20.46 -7.85 11.87
N ASP A 59 19.24 -8.39 11.76
CA ASP A 59 18.92 -9.53 10.89
C ASP A 59 18.20 -9.08 9.59
N HIS A 60 17.67 -10.05 8.85
CA HIS A 60 16.90 -9.81 7.63
C HIS A 60 15.66 -8.93 7.85
N LEU A 61 15.08 -8.88 9.06
CA LEU A 61 13.97 -7.98 9.37
C LEU A 61 14.45 -6.54 9.53
N THR A 62 15.61 -6.34 10.16
CA THR A 62 16.27 -5.02 10.17
C THR A 62 16.50 -4.52 8.75
N ALA A 63 17.06 -5.36 7.87
CA ALA A 63 17.29 -5.01 6.47
C ALA A 63 15.99 -4.65 5.72
N ALA A 64 14.90 -5.39 5.97
CA ALA A 64 13.60 -5.09 5.39
C ALA A 64 13.06 -3.72 5.84
N TRP A 65 13.16 -3.38 7.12
CA TRP A 65 12.75 -2.06 7.63
C TRP A 65 13.59 -0.92 7.05
N VAL A 66 14.90 -1.13 6.91
CA VAL A 66 15.79 -0.16 6.24
C VAL A 66 15.40 0.01 4.78
N ALA A 67 15.11 -1.07 4.06
CA ALA A 67 14.65 -0.99 2.67
C ALA A 67 13.33 -0.21 2.54
N VAL A 68 12.36 -0.45 3.43
CA VAL A 68 11.10 0.32 3.47
C VAL A 68 11.36 1.80 3.75
N ALA A 69 12.26 2.12 4.67
CA ALA A 69 12.62 3.51 4.98
C ALA A 69 13.28 4.20 3.79
N LEU A 70 14.27 3.56 3.15
CA LEU A 70 14.95 4.09 1.96
C LEU A 70 13.97 4.27 0.79
N TRP A 71 13.08 3.31 0.56
CA TRP A 71 12.04 3.43 -0.45
C TRP A 71 11.12 4.62 -0.16
N SER A 72 10.70 4.80 1.10
CA SER A 72 9.84 5.91 1.51
C SER A 72 10.51 7.26 1.28
N VAL A 73 11.81 7.38 1.60
CA VAL A 73 12.61 8.57 1.32
C VAL A 73 12.73 8.82 -0.18
N ALA A 74 13.01 7.78 -0.97
CA ALA A 74 13.13 7.91 -2.43
C ALA A 74 11.82 8.36 -3.07
N VAL A 75 10.68 7.73 -2.75
CA VAL A 75 9.37 8.10 -3.28
C VAL A 75 8.97 9.51 -2.85
N SER A 76 9.23 9.88 -1.59
CA SER A 76 8.98 11.24 -1.11
C SER A 76 9.83 12.26 -1.86
N GLY A 77 11.12 11.96 -2.08
CA GLY A 77 12.03 12.79 -2.85
C GLY A 77 11.56 12.96 -4.30
N LEU A 78 11.14 11.88 -4.96
CA LEU A 78 10.57 11.92 -6.31
C LEU A 78 9.28 12.74 -6.36
N HIS A 79 8.38 12.57 -5.38
CA HIS A 79 7.13 13.30 -5.35
C HIS A 79 7.34 14.79 -5.12
N PHE A 80 8.02 15.18 -4.03
CA PHE A 80 8.25 16.58 -3.71
C PHE A 80 9.21 17.27 -4.68
N GLY A 81 10.23 16.54 -5.16
CA GLY A 81 11.10 17.02 -6.24
C GLY A 81 10.32 17.26 -7.52
N GLY A 82 9.43 16.33 -7.90
CA GLY A 82 8.56 16.50 -9.06
C GLY A 82 7.68 17.74 -8.96
N VAL A 83 7.13 18.03 -7.77
CA VAL A 83 6.35 19.26 -7.52
C VAL A 83 7.24 20.50 -7.64
N TYR A 84 8.40 20.49 -6.97
CA TYR A 84 9.30 21.64 -6.90
C TYR A 84 9.89 22.01 -8.28
N TYR A 85 10.26 21.01 -9.07
CA TYR A 85 10.83 21.19 -10.41
C TYR A 85 9.78 21.15 -11.53
N ASN A 86 8.49 21.12 -11.18
CA ASN A 86 7.37 21.11 -12.12
C ASN A 86 7.37 19.94 -13.12
N VAL A 87 7.93 18.78 -12.72
CA VAL A 87 8.08 17.58 -13.56
C VAL A 87 6.72 17.00 -13.95
N TYR A 88 5.73 17.05 -13.07
CA TYR A 88 4.36 16.58 -13.33
C TYR A 88 3.71 17.22 -14.56
N THR A 89 4.12 18.45 -14.93
CA THR A 89 3.59 19.13 -16.12
C THR A 89 4.32 18.78 -17.41
N THR A 90 5.49 18.14 -17.32
CA THR A 90 6.39 17.89 -18.46
C THR A 90 6.57 16.41 -18.75
N MET A 91 6.42 15.54 -17.76
CA MET A 91 6.61 14.09 -17.88
C MET A 91 5.39 13.35 -17.31
N PRO A 92 4.38 13.02 -18.14
CA PRO A 92 3.15 12.38 -17.67
C PRO A 92 3.35 11.04 -16.96
N TRP A 93 4.39 10.28 -17.34
CA TRP A 93 4.70 8.99 -16.71
C TRP A 93 5.27 9.13 -15.29
N TRP A 94 5.76 10.32 -14.91
CA TRP A 94 6.33 10.57 -13.58
C TRP A 94 5.29 10.32 -12.51
N ASP A 95 4.09 10.84 -12.75
CA ASP A 95 2.95 10.74 -11.87
C ASP A 95 2.53 9.28 -11.64
N LEU A 96 2.30 8.56 -12.74
CA LEU A 96 2.01 7.13 -12.75
C LEU A 96 3.05 6.30 -11.98
N MET A 97 4.33 6.63 -12.20
CA MET A 97 5.44 5.97 -11.50
C MET A 97 5.38 6.26 -9.99
N THR A 98 5.22 7.51 -9.58
CA THR A 98 5.15 7.87 -8.16
C THR A 98 3.95 7.25 -7.46
N HIS A 99 2.81 7.13 -8.13
CA HIS A 99 1.63 6.43 -7.62
C HIS A 99 1.88 4.91 -7.46
N ALA A 100 2.44 4.26 -8.49
CA ALA A 100 2.77 2.84 -8.39
C ALA A 100 3.79 2.54 -7.29
N MET A 101 4.85 3.36 -7.18
CA MET A 101 5.88 3.21 -6.15
C MET A 101 5.34 3.52 -4.76
N GLY A 102 4.48 4.53 -4.63
CA GLY A 102 3.79 4.89 -3.39
C GLY A 102 2.90 3.76 -2.91
N GLY A 103 2.05 3.22 -3.79
CA GLY A 103 1.19 2.07 -3.49
C GLY A 103 1.96 0.84 -3.03
N LEU A 104 3.08 0.51 -3.70
CA LEU A 104 3.98 -0.57 -3.28
C LEU A 104 4.59 -0.30 -1.90
N GLY A 105 5.07 0.92 -1.66
CA GLY A 105 5.67 1.32 -0.38
C GLY A 105 4.69 1.25 0.79
N VAL A 106 3.45 1.74 0.58
CA VAL A 106 2.37 1.65 1.56
C VAL A 106 2.00 0.19 1.83
N ALA A 107 1.88 -0.65 0.79
CA ALA A 107 1.63 -2.07 0.96
C ALA A 107 2.73 -2.76 1.77
N ALA A 108 4.01 -2.46 1.49
CA ALA A 108 5.14 -2.98 2.23
C ALA A 108 5.10 -2.55 3.71
N LEU A 109 4.87 -1.26 3.98
CA LEU A 109 4.77 -0.73 5.34
C LEU A 109 3.67 -1.44 6.14
N LEU A 110 2.49 -1.60 5.55
CA LEU A 110 1.37 -2.32 6.17
C LEU A 110 1.71 -3.80 6.38
N ALA A 111 2.30 -4.45 5.37
CA ALA A 111 2.68 -5.85 5.40
C ALA A 111 3.66 -6.15 6.54
N PHE A 112 4.72 -5.35 6.69
CA PHE A 112 5.71 -5.55 7.76
C PHE A 112 5.16 -5.19 9.14
N THR A 113 4.33 -4.16 9.22
CA THR A 113 3.66 -3.79 10.49
C THR A 113 2.78 -4.93 11.01
N PHE A 114 2.02 -5.56 10.12
CA PHE A 114 1.08 -6.65 10.40
C PHE A 114 1.54 -7.98 9.79
N ARG A 115 2.83 -8.29 9.91
CA ARG A 115 3.48 -9.45 9.26
C ARG A 115 2.74 -10.77 9.44
N GLY A 116 2.33 -11.12 10.67
CA GLY A 116 1.64 -12.38 10.96
C GLY A 116 0.33 -12.54 10.16
N PRO A 117 -0.65 -11.62 10.32
CA PRO A 117 -1.86 -11.61 9.50
C PRO A 117 -1.60 -11.58 7.99
N THR A 118 -0.66 -10.76 7.52
CA THR A 118 -0.30 -10.68 6.09
C THR A 118 0.28 -11.98 5.53
N LEU A 119 1.12 -12.68 6.29
CA LEU A 119 1.62 -13.99 5.89
C LEU A 119 0.50 -15.04 5.85
N ARG A 120 -0.55 -14.92 6.68
CA ARG A 120 -1.75 -15.78 6.56
C ARG A 120 -2.53 -15.47 5.27
N SER A 121 -2.73 -14.20 4.95
CA SER A 121 -3.27 -13.76 3.66
C SER A 121 -2.86 -12.32 3.37
N PRO A 122 -2.22 -12.02 2.23
CA PRO A 122 -1.84 -10.66 1.88
C PRO A 122 -2.93 -9.89 1.12
N VAL A 123 -4.07 -10.53 0.82
CA VAL A 123 -5.11 -9.98 -0.07
C VAL A 123 -5.73 -8.70 0.49
N TRP A 124 -5.77 -8.53 1.81
CA TRP A 124 -6.29 -7.33 2.46
C TRP A 124 -5.49 -6.06 2.16
N LEU A 125 -4.24 -6.18 1.69
CA LEU A 125 -3.41 -5.03 1.35
C LEU A 125 -3.99 -4.22 0.19
N VAL A 126 -4.61 -4.87 -0.79
CA VAL A 126 -5.14 -4.20 -1.99
C VAL A 126 -6.25 -3.19 -1.65
N PRO A 127 -7.36 -3.58 -0.98
CA PRO A 127 -8.36 -2.61 -0.56
C PRO A 127 -7.83 -1.63 0.50
N ALA A 128 -6.82 -2.00 1.29
CA ALA A 128 -6.22 -1.08 2.27
C ALA A 128 -5.47 0.06 1.57
N VAL A 129 -4.67 -0.26 0.55
CA VAL A 129 -3.98 0.75 -0.25
C VAL A 129 -4.97 1.56 -1.08
N LEU A 130 -6.05 0.95 -1.60
CA LEU A 130 -7.12 1.72 -2.25
C LEU A 130 -7.76 2.73 -1.29
N ALA A 131 -8.02 2.35 -0.04
CA ALA A 131 -8.58 3.25 0.96
C ALA A 131 -7.64 4.43 1.28
N ILE A 132 -6.34 4.15 1.40
CA ILE A 132 -5.32 5.17 1.64
C ILE A 132 -5.19 6.10 0.42
N GLY A 133 -5.14 5.54 -0.79
CA GLY A 133 -5.10 6.30 -2.04
C GLY A 133 -6.31 7.22 -2.19
N ALA A 134 -7.52 6.70 -1.99
CA ALA A 134 -8.74 7.50 -2.04
C ALA A 134 -8.79 8.57 -0.94
N GLY A 135 -8.22 8.29 0.23
CA GLY A 135 -8.01 9.31 1.27
C GLY A 135 -7.02 10.40 0.86
N PHE A 136 -6.00 10.06 0.06
CA PHE A 136 -5.05 11.01 -0.50
C PHE A 136 -5.72 11.93 -1.53
N GLU A 137 -6.59 11.41 -2.39
CA GLU A 137 -7.41 12.22 -3.31
C GLU A 137 -8.27 13.26 -2.57
N VAL A 138 -8.83 12.90 -1.40
CA VAL A 138 -9.55 13.84 -0.55
C VAL A 138 -8.61 14.92 -0.01
N TYR A 139 -7.41 14.55 0.42
CA TYR A 139 -6.39 15.52 0.82
C TYR A 139 -6.05 16.48 -0.34
N GLU A 140 -5.87 15.98 -1.56
CA GLU A 140 -5.54 16.82 -2.70
C GLU A 140 -6.69 17.74 -3.09
N PHE A 141 -7.92 17.23 -3.08
CA PHE A 141 -9.11 18.04 -3.27
C PHE A 141 -9.22 19.17 -2.24
N LEU A 142 -8.87 18.93 -0.98
CA LEU A 142 -9.01 19.93 0.09
C LEU A 142 -7.85 20.93 0.14
N PHE A 143 -6.63 20.48 -0.15
CA PHE A 143 -5.41 21.25 0.19
C PHE A 143 -4.53 21.60 -1.01
N LYS A 144 -4.80 21.06 -2.21
CA LYS A 144 -4.03 21.37 -3.42
C LYS A 144 -4.86 22.24 -4.36
N ALA A 145 -4.15 23.03 -5.17
CA ALA A 145 -4.78 23.99 -6.10
C ALA A 145 -4.60 23.65 -7.58
N PHE A 146 -3.82 22.61 -7.92
CA PHE A 146 -3.49 22.28 -9.32
C PHE A 146 -4.73 21.93 -10.15
N TRP A 147 -5.70 21.22 -9.55
CA TRP A 147 -6.92 20.76 -10.22
C TRP A 147 -7.94 21.89 -10.45
N HIS A 148 -7.74 23.08 -9.88
CA HIS A 148 -8.66 24.21 -10.05
C HIS A 148 -8.88 24.57 -11.52
N ARG A 149 -7.83 24.44 -12.35
CA ARG A 149 -7.86 24.79 -13.78
C ARG A 149 -8.25 23.64 -14.71
N TRP A 150 -8.29 22.42 -14.20
CA TRP A 150 -8.61 21.24 -15.02
C TRP A 150 -10.08 21.20 -15.42
N SER A 151 -10.40 20.47 -16.49
CA SER A 151 -11.79 20.08 -16.75
C SER A 151 -12.23 19.05 -15.70
N LEU A 152 -13.54 18.91 -15.49
CA LEU A 152 -14.05 17.85 -14.60
C LEU A 152 -13.67 16.47 -15.12
N ALA A 153 -13.76 16.24 -16.44
CA ALA A 153 -13.44 14.96 -17.06
C ALA A 153 -11.98 14.57 -16.82
N PHE A 154 -11.05 15.50 -17.03
CA PHE A 154 -9.63 15.25 -16.78
C PHE A 154 -9.37 14.92 -15.31
N TYR A 155 -9.98 15.67 -14.38
CA TYR A 155 -9.78 15.40 -12.95
C TYR A 155 -10.33 14.03 -12.52
N VAL A 156 -11.46 13.61 -13.08
CA VAL A 156 -12.00 12.26 -12.81
C VAL A 156 -11.08 11.18 -13.38
N GLU A 157 -10.57 11.37 -14.61
CA GLU A 157 -9.66 10.41 -15.26
C GLU A 157 -8.37 10.25 -14.45
N ASP A 158 -7.74 11.36 -14.08
CA ASP A 158 -6.52 11.44 -13.26
C ASP A 158 -6.69 10.68 -11.95
N THR A 159 -7.69 11.04 -11.14
CA THR A 159 -8.03 10.35 -9.88
C THR A 159 -8.25 8.84 -10.07
N VAL A 160 -8.95 8.41 -11.13
CA VAL A 160 -9.19 6.98 -11.38
C VAL A 160 -7.89 6.26 -11.72
N VAL A 161 -7.05 6.87 -12.57
CA VAL A 161 -5.76 6.33 -12.97
C VAL A 161 -4.85 6.22 -11.74
N ASP A 162 -4.75 7.24 -10.90
CA ASP A 162 -3.93 7.23 -9.69
C ASP A 162 -4.32 6.12 -8.72
N LEU A 163 -5.61 5.91 -8.51
CA LEU A 163 -6.12 4.81 -7.68
C LEU A 163 -5.78 3.44 -8.28
N VAL A 164 -5.83 3.28 -9.60
CA VAL A 164 -5.41 2.06 -10.29
C VAL A 164 -3.91 1.82 -10.13
N LEU A 165 -3.07 2.85 -10.28
CA LEU A 165 -1.62 2.71 -10.15
C LEU A 165 -1.22 2.40 -8.70
N ASN A 166 -1.81 3.10 -7.74
CA ASN A 166 -1.67 2.83 -6.30
C ASN A 166 -1.99 1.35 -5.98
N THR A 167 -3.13 0.86 -6.46
CA THR A 167 -3.58 -0.53 -6.20
C THR A 167 -2.80 -1.57 -6.98
N THR A 168 -2.24 -1.23 -8.14
CA THR A 168 -1.35 -2.11 -8.92
C THR A 168 -0.07 -2.37 -8.14
N GLY A 169 0.56 -1.33 -7.55
CA GLY A 169 1.72 -1.48 -6.68
C GLY A 169 1.45 -2.41 -5.48
N ALA A 170 0.28 -2.26 -4.85
CA ALA A 170 -0.16 -3.13 -3.77
C ALA A 170 -0.43 -4.58 -4.22
N THR A 171 -1.02 -4.75 -5.40
CA THR A 171 -1.31 -6.07 -5.99
C THR A 171 -0.03 -6.83 -6.29
N VAL A 172 0.97 -6.16 -6.87
CA VAL A 172 2.30 -6.75 -7.11
C VAL A 172 2.93 -7.20 -5.78
N PHE A 173 2.88 -6.36 -4.75
CA PHE A 173 3.41 -6.72 -3.43
C PHE A 173 2.67 -7.92 -2.81
N ALA A 174 1.33 -7.93 -2.88
CA ALA A 174 0.52 -9.00 -2.34
C ALA A 174 0.76 -10.34 -3.08
N ALA A 175 0.88 -10.29 -4.41
CA ALA A 175 1.21 -11.45 -5.24
C ALA A 175 2.62 -12.00 -4.91
N ALA A 176 3.61 -11.13 -4.79
CA ALA A 176 4.96 -11.52 -4.38
C ALA A 176 4.97 -12.18 -2.99
N THR A 177 4.20 -11.64 -2.04
CA THR A 177 4.04 -12.22 -0.69
C THR A 177 3.36 -13.59 -0.73
N ALA A 178 2.32 -13.75 -1.55
CA ALA A 178 1.62 -15.02 -1.72
C ALA A 178 2.54 -16.09 -2.34
N LEU A 179 3.36 -15.71 -3.32
CA LEU A 179 4.36 -16.59 -3.95
C LEU A 179 5.49 -16.98 -2.99
N TYR A 180 5.99 -16.01 -2.20
CA TYR A 180 6.98 -16.29 -1.17
C TYR A 180 6.45 -17.35 -0.19
N ARG A 181 5.22 -17.17 0.30
CA ARG A 181 4.57 -18.11 1.21
C ARG A 181 4.39 -19.50 0.61
N SER A 182 3.97 -19.62 -0.66
CA SER A 182 3.79 -20.93 -1.28
C SER A 182 5.11 -21.70 -1.36
N ARG A 183 6.20 -21.01 -1.71
CA ARG A 183 7.56 -21.60 -1.75
C ARG A 183 8.02 -22.09 -0.37
N VAL A 184 7.82 -21.28 0.67
CA VAL A 184 8.19 -21.68 2.05
C VAL A 184 7.40 -22.91 2.49
N ARG A 185 6.08 -22.96 2.23
CA ARG A 185 5.25 -24.12 2.58
C ARG A 185 5.66 -25.39 1.82
N SER A 186 5.93 -25.29 0.51
CA SER A 186 6.39 -26.42 -0.30
C SER A 186 7.76 -26.94 0.16
N GLY A 187 8.68 -26.05 0.52
CA GLY A 187 10.00 -26.43 1.05
C GLY A 187 9.92 -27.15 2.39
N SER A 188 9.05 -26.70 3.30
CA SER A 188 8.81 -27.39 4.58
C SER A 188 8.20 -28.78 4.39
N ALA A 189 7.24 -28.95 3.47
CA ALA A 189 6.62 -30.25 3.21
C ALA A 189 7.61 -31.26 2.60
N ALA A 190 8.51 -30.80 1.72
CA ALA A 190 9.55 -31.65 1.14
C ALA A 190 10.61 -32.08 2.18
N ALA A 191 10.94 -31.22 3.14
CA ALA A 191 11.86 -31.56 4.23
C ALA A 191 11.27 -32.59 5.21
N ASP A 192 9.97 -32.53 5.45
CA ASP A 192 9.25 -33.46 6.34
C ASP A 192 9.16 -34.88 5.76
N HIS A 193 8.99 -35.02 4.44
CA HIS A 193 8.98 -36.32 3.75
C HIS A 193 10.38 -36.94 3.52
N GLY A 194 11.45 -36.18 3.67
CA GLY A 194 12.83 -36.70 3.57
C GLY A 194 13.37 -37.30 4.86
N GLY A 195 12.59 -37.29 5.94
CA GLY A 195 12.98 -37.73 7.28
C GLY A 195 12.48 -39.11 7.70
N ASP A 196 11.64 -39.78 6.89
CA ASP A 196 11.20 -41.15 7.19
C ASP A 196 12.33 -42.14 6.82
N PRO A 197 12.95 -42.83 7.80
CA PRO A 197 13.90 -43.88 7.48
C PRO A 197 13.15 -45.00 6.78
N VAL A 198 13.61 -45.37 5.59
CA VAL A 198 13.24 -46.60 4.90
C VAL A 198 13.35 -47.74 5.91
N GLY A 199 12.21 -48.32 6.27
CA GLY A 199 12.12 -49.41 7.22
C GLY A 199 13.07 -50.53 6.81
N THR A 200 13.92 -50.93 7.74
CA THR A 200 14.64 -52.20 7.64
C THR A 200 13.63 -53.31 7.88
N ASP A 201 12.99 -53.78 6.80
CA ASP A 201 12.29 -55.05 6.80
C ASP A 201 13.36 -56.16 6.82
N THR A 202 13.63 -56.66 8.02
CA THR A 202 14.21 -57.98 8.23
C THR A 202 13.27 -58.75 9.13
N ASP A 203 12.60 -59.74 8.57
CA ASP A 203 12.33 -61.06 9.16
C ASP A 203 12.06 -62.07 8.03
#